data_AF-A0A352TTV6-F1
#
_entry.id   AF-A0A352TTV6-F1
#
_cell.length_a   1.000
_cell.length_b   1.000
_cell.length_c   1.000
_cell.angle_alpha   90.00
_cell.angle_beta   90.00
_cell.angle_gamma   90.00
#
_symmetry.space_group_name_H-M   'P 1'
#
loop_
_entity.id
_entity.type
_entity.pdbx_description
1 polymer ?
#
loop_
_entity_poly.entity_id
_entity_poly.type
_entity_poly.pdbx_seq_one_letter_code
_entity_poly.pdbx_strand_id
1 'polypeptide(L)'
;SDQWGNITTGLELIRKTHQESQALGLSSPLLMKSDGTKFGKSESGTLWLDDTLTSAYQLYQYFLNASDADVLNYLNMLTLLTNEDIHTIMEKHQQAPHERHAQKTLAKEVVSMVHGEKGLMQAEKVTRALFSGSFDDLSEADFLVLKQVLDVSEITDIMEALIALGLAASKREAREFISNQAISMNGVKLTDPEYQFTAKDAFYDRFIVLRRGKKKYGLIILN
;
A
#
# COMPACT_ATOMS: atom_id res chain seq x y z
N SER A 1 18.94 7.33 -20.19
CA SER A 1 17.80 8.12 -19.70
C SER A 1 17.10 8.79 -20.87
N ASP A 2 15.78 8.94 -20.80
CA ASP A 2 14.97 9.54 -21.87
C ASP A 2 15.29 11.04 -22.09
N GLN A 3 15.99 11.68 -21.14
CA GLN A 3 16.32 13.11 -21.19
C GLN A 3 17.71 13.44 -21.74
N TRP A 4 18.53 12.45 -22.12
CA TRP A 4 19.94 12.69 -22.49
C TRP A 4 20.09 13.64 -23.70
N GLY A 5 19.24 13.51 -24.73
CA GLY A 5 19.28 14.40 -25.89
C GLY A 5 18.95 15.86 -25.56
N ASN A 6 18.04 16.09 -24.62
CA ASN A 6 17.71 17.44 -24.15
C ASN A 6 18.87 18.05 -23.35
N ILE A 7 19.52 17.25 -22.50
CA ILE A 7 20.69 17.67 -21.71
C ILE A 7 21.83 18.10 -22.63
N THR A 8 22.19 17.28 -23.63
CA THR A 8 23.30 17.61 -24.55
C THR A 8 22.99 18.81 -25.43
N THR A 9 21.73 18.96 -25.86
CA THR A 9 21.29 20.16 -26.60
C THR A 9 21.43 21.42 -25.74
N GLY A 10 21.09 21.35 -24.45
CA GLY A 10 21.29 22.44 -23.51
C GLY A 10 22.77 22.81 -23.32
N LEU A 11 23.64 21.81 -23.17
CA LEU A 11 25.09 22.05 -23.06
C LEU A 11 25.66 22.76 -24.30
N GLU A 12 25.20 22.38 -25.49
CA GLU A 12 25.60 23.03 -26.74
C GLU A 12 25.14 24.49 -26.82
N LEU A 13 23.93 24.79 -26.34
CA LEU A 13 23.42 26.15 -26.25
C LEU A 13 24.28 26.99 -25.29
N ILE A 14 24.56 26.48 -24.08
CA ILE A 14 25.37 27.18 -23.09
C ILE A 14 26.76 27.50 -23.66
N ARG A 15 27.38 26.55 -24.36
CA ARG A 15 28.69 26.75 -25.02
C ARG A 15 28.67 27.87 -26.06
N LYS A 16 27.57 28.00 -26.81
CA LYS A 16 27.42 29.05 -27.84
C LYS A 16 27.15 30.43 -27.24
N THR A 17 26.43 30.49 -26.13
CA THR A 17 26.02 31.75 -25.51
C THR A 17 27.03 32.28 -24.48
N HIS A 18 27.80 31.38 -23.84
CA HIS A 18 28.78 31.73 -22.82
C HIS A 18 30.15 31.12 -23.17
N GLN A 19 31.11 31.99 -23.50
CA GLN A 19 32.43 31.61 -24.07
C GLN A 19 33.32 30.78 -23.13
N GLU A 20 33.08 30.80 -21.82
CA GLU A 20 33.87 30.07 -20.81
C GLU A 20 33.01 29.13 -19.94
N SER A 21 32.11 28.36 -20.56
CA SER A 21 31.26 27.43 -19.81
C SER A 21 31.97 26.12 -19.42
N GLN A 22 31.87 25.75 -18.14
CA GLN A 22 32.27 24.46 -17.58
C GLN A 22 31.05 23.57 -17.25
N ALA A 23 29.91 23.80 -17.89
CA ALA A 23 28.69 23.05 -17.63
C ALA A 23 28.86 21.55 -17.93
N LEU A 24 28.36 20.71 -17.02
CA LEU A 24 28.36 19.26 -17.14
C LEU A 24 26.93 18.72 -17.12
N GLY A 25 26.72 17.62 -17.85
CA GLY A 25 25.45 16.90 -17.87
C GLY A 25 25.60 15.54 -17.21
N LEU A 26 24.68 15.21 -16.32
CA LEU A 26 24.59 13.89 -15.71
C LEU A 26 23.16 13.37 -15.90
N SER A 27 23.02 12.07 -16.13
CA SER A 27 21.72 11.42 -16.18
C SER A 27 21.74 10.15 -15.35
N SER A 28 20.61 9.85 -14.70
CA SER A 28 20.42 8.62 -13.97
C SER A 28 19.82 7.52 -14.86
N PRO A 29 20.09 6.23 -14.57
CA PRO A 29 19.39 5.13 -15.22
C PRO A 29 17.89 5.20 -14.91
N LEU A 30 17.07 4.68 -15.82
CA LEU A 30 15.65 4.45 -15.52
C LEU A 30 15.54 3.29 -14.52
N LEU A 31 14.71 3.46 -13.50
CA LEU A 31 14.44 2.39 -12.56
C LEU A 31 13.55 1.33 -13.22
N MET A 32 14.10 0.13 -13.35
CA MET A 32 13.44 -1.04 -13.93
C MET A 32 13.29 -2.12 -12.85
N LYS A 33 12.25 -2.95 -12.96
CA LYS A 33 12.13 -4.16 -12.14
C LYS A 33 12.94 -5.29 -12.77
N SER A 34 13.27 -6.31 -11.99
CA SER A 34 13.98 -7.51 -12.44
C SER A 34 13.23 -8.30 -13.52
N ASP A 35 11.91 -8.15 -13.60
CA ASP A 35 11.06 -8.75 -14.63
C ASP A 35 11.06 -7.97 -15.97
N GLY A 36 11.81 -6.87 -16.06
CA GLY A 36 11.90 -6.02 -17.25
C GLY A 36 10.80 -4.98 -17.40
N THR A 37 9.83 -4.93 -16.48
CA THR A 37 8.80 -3.88 -16.45
C THR A 37 9.34 -2.58 -15.83
N LYS A 38 8.72 -1.45 -16.19
CA LYS A 38 9.07 -0.14 -15.60
C LYS A 38 8.62 -0.08 -14.14
N PHE A 39 9.48 0.47 -13.29
CA PHE A 39 9.11 0.82 -11.92
C PHE A 39 7.91 1.78 -11.89
N GLY A 40 7.10 1.72 -10.85
CA GLY A 40 5.96 2.63 -10.68
C GLY A 40 4.70 2.25 -11.48
N LYS A 41 4.78 1.30 -12.41
CA LYS A 41 3.60 0.68 -13.04
C LYS A 41 3.20 -0.56 -12.23
N SER A 42 2.07 -0.47 -11.53
CA SER A 42 1.44 -1.57 -10.82
C SER A 42 0.18 -2.05 -11.57
N GLU A 43 -0.33 -3.23 -11.23
CA GLU A 43 -1.64 -3.70 -11.71
C GLU A 43 -2.77 -2.72 -11.34
N SER A 44 -2.59 -1.99 -10.24
CA SER A 44 -3.49 -0.93 -9.73
C SER A 44 -3.24 0.46 -10.34
N GLY A 45 -2.30 0.61 -11.28
CA GLY A 45 -2.00 1.88 -11.95
C GLY A 45 -0.70 2.55 -11.50
N THR A 46 -0.65 3.88 -11.64
CA THR A 46 0.50 4.72 -11.31
C THR A 46 0.60 4.95 -9.80
N LEU A 47 1.81 4.86 -9.24
CA LEU A 47 2.09 5.33 -7.89
C LEU A 47 2.27 6.84 -7.87
N TRP A 48 1.40 7.52 -7.14
CA TRP A 48 1.45 8.96 -6.94
C TRP A 48 2.14 9.29 -5.62
N LEU A 49 2.74 10.48 -5.54
CA LEU A 49 3.27 11.02 -4.29
C LEU A 49 2.20 11.77 -3.48
N ASP A 50 1.10 12.13 -4.13
CA ASP A 50 -0.05 12.78 -3.50
C ASP A 50 -0.86 11.75 -2.71
N ASP A 51 -1.12 12.04 -1.43
CA ASP A 51 -1.76 11.13 -0.48
C ASP A 51 -3.26 10.88 -0.77
N THR A 52 -3.89 11.76 -1.56
CA THR A 52 -5.29 11.59 -2.01
C THR A 52 -5.42 10.64 -3.19
N LEU A 53 -4.33 10.46 -3.96
CA LEU A 53 -4.27 9.57 -5.12
C LEU A 53 -3.62 8.22 -4.78
N THR A 54 -2.65 8.22 -3.87
CA THR A 54 -2.01 7.01 -3.34
C THR A 54 -1.79 7.23 -1.86
N SER A 55 -2.62 6.57 -1.05
CA SER A 55 -2.48 6.66 0.41
C SER A 55 -1.12 6.16 0.88
N ALA A 56 -0.66 6.66 2.03
CA ALA A 56 0.57 6.18 2.67
C ALA A 56 0.56 4.66 2.90
N TYR A 57 -0.61 4.07 3.17
CA TYR A 57 -0.77 2.62 3.25
C TYR A 57 -0.48 1.92 1.92
N GLN A 58 -1.06 2.40 0.80
CA GLN A 58 -0.81 1.80 -0.52
C GLN A 58 0.66 1.92 -0.91
N LEU A 59 1.29 3.08 -0.68
CA LEU A 59 2.71 3.29 -0.93
C LEU A 59 3.56 2.34 -0.09
N TYR A 60 3.26 2.22 1.21
CA TYR A 60 3.94 1.29 2.11
C TYR A 60 3.79 -0.16 1.63
N GLN A 61 2.59 -0.59 1.27
CA GLN A 61 2.33 -1.95 0.78
C GLN A 61 3.03 -2.23 -0.55
N TYR A 62 3.16 -1.24 -1.44
CA TYR A 62 3.88 -1.41 -2.69
C TYR A 62 5.34 -1.81 -2.44
N PHE A 63 6.05 -1.03 -1.60
CA PHE A 63 7.45 -1.31 -1.27
C PHE A 63 7.62 -2.53 -0.38
N LEU A 64 6.68 -2.75 0.56
CA LEU A 64 6.68 -3.96 1.37
C LEU A 64 6.57 -5.20 0.48
N ASN A 65 5.86 -5.11 -0.63
CA ASN A 65 5.68 -6.19 -1.59
C ASN A 65 6.74 -6.27 -2.69
N ALA A 66 7.80 -5.47 -2.63
CA ALA A 66 8.95 -5.60 -3.52
C ALA A 66 9.55 -7.00 -3.46
N SER A 67 10.02 -7.48 -4.61
CA SER A 67 10.69 -8.78 -4.72
C SER A 67 12.05 -8.75 -4.03
N ASP A 68 12.55 -9.92 -3.62
CA ASP A 68 13.91 -10.03 -3.08
C ASP A 68 14.98 -9.65 -4.13
N ALA A 69 14.68 -9.83 -5.42
CA ALA A 69 15.58 -9.46 -6.51
C ALA A 69 15.68 -7.94 -6.70
N ASP A 70 14.61 -7.21 -6.39
CA ASP A 70 14.54 -5.75 -6.60
C ASP A 70 14.95 -4.93 -5.39
N VAL A 71 14.74 -5.45 -4.17
CA VAL A 71 14.81 -4.64 -2.93
C VAL A 71 16.16 -3.96 -2.73
N LEU A 72 17.27 -4.62 -3.08
CA LEU A 72 18.61 -4.02 -3.01
C LEU A 72 18.74 -2.82 -3.96
N ASN A 73 18.28 -2.95 -5.20
CA ASN A 73 18.33 -1.87 -6.17
C ASN A 73 17.46 -0.68 -5.71
N TYR A 74 16.29 -0.97 -5.16
CA TYR A 74 15.40 0.07 -4.62
C TYR A 74 15.99 0.78 -3.41
N LEU A 75 16.62 0.06 -2.48
CA LEU A 75 17.33 0.69 -1.35
C LEU A 75 18.40 1.66 -1.85
N ASN A 76 19.22 1.25 -2.82
CA ASN A 76 20.27 2.10 -3.39
C ASN A 76 19.74 3.33 -4.15
N MET A 77 18.59 3.20 -4.81
CA MET A 77 18.09 4.25 -5.72
C MET A 77 17.06 5.19 -5.08
N LEU A 78 16.35 4.76 -4.03
CA LEU A 78 15.18 5.46 -3.49
C LEU A 78 15.33 5.89 -2.03
N THR A 79 16.48 5.61 -1.40
CA THR A 79 16.73 6.00 -0.01
C THR A 79 17.99 6.83 0.11
N LEU A 80 18.16 7.48 1.26
CA LEU A 80 19.39 8.21 1.61
C LEU A 80 20.31 7.39 2.54
N LEU A 81 20.07 6.08 2.65
CA LEU A 81 20.89 5.19 3.46
C LEU A 81 22.30 5.09 2.92
N THR A 82 23.28 4.90 3.81
CA THR A 82 24.66 4.68 3.39
C THR A 82 24.83 3.27 2.81
N ASN A 83 25.89 3.06 2.02
CA ASN A 83 26.21 1.73 1.51
C ASN A 83 26.46 0.71 2.64
N GLU A 84 27.02 1.17 3.77
CA GLU A 84 27.26 0.34 4.96
C GLU A 84 25.95 -0.09 5.63
N ASP A 85 24.99 0.83 5.76
CA ASP A 85 23.65 0.52 6.28
C ASP A 85 22.93 -0.47 5.37
N ILE A 86 22.94 -0.23 4.06
CA ILE A 86 22.30 -1.12 3.07
C ILE A 86 22.93 -2.52 3.12
N HIS A 87 24.25 -2.62 3.24
CA HIS A 87 24.94 -3.90 3.39
C HIS A 87 24.44 -4.65 4.63
N THR A 88 24.42 -3.98 5.78
CA THR A 88 23.95 -4.54 7.06
C THR A 88 22.49 -5.01 6.98
N ILE A 89 21.62 -4.20 6.37
CA ILE A 89 20.20 -4.55 6.16
C ILE A 89 20.07 -5.81 5.31
N MET A 90 20.87 -5.91 4.24
CA MET A 90 20.81 -7.05 3.32
C MET A 90 21.40 -8.33 3.92
N GLU A 91 22.47 -8.24 4.71
CA GLU A 91 22.98 -9.42 5.45
C GLU A 91 21.91 -10.00 6.37
N LYS A 92 21.25 -9.14 7.15
CA LYS A 92 20.14 -9.56 8.01
C LYS A 92 18.96 -10.12 7.22
N HIS A 93 18.62 -9.52 6.08
CA HIS A 93 17.57 -10.03 5.20
C HIS A 93 17.92 -11.41 4.64
N GLN A 94 19.17 -11.65 4.23
CA GLN A 94 19.60 -12.95 3.69
C GLN A 94 19.55 -14.06 4.74
N GLN A 95 19.80 -13.75 6.01
CA GLN A 95 19.69 -14.71 7.12
C GLN A 95 18.22 -15.12 7.38
N ALA A 96 17.27 -14.19 7.23
CA ALA A 96 15.86 -14.45 7.48
C ALA A 96 14.93 -13.76 6.44
N PRO A 97 14.90 -14.21 5.17
CA PRO A 97 14.16 -13.52 4.11
C PRO A 97 12.65 -13.43 4.37
N HIS A 98 12.11 -14.43 5.06
CA HIS A 98 10.70 -14.50 5.46
C HIS A 98 10.27 -13.37 6.41
N GLU A 99 11.20 -12.74 7.13
CA GLU A 99 10.91 -11.58 7.99
C GLU A 99 10.75 -10.28 7.18
N ARG A 100 11.20 -10.28 5.92
CA ARG A 100 11.13 -9.14 4.98
C ARG A 100 11.78 -7.87 5.53
N HIS A 101 12.95 -8.01 6.15
CA HIS A 101 13.60 -6.88 6.83
C HIS A 101 13.95 -5.77 5.84
N ALA A 102 14.53 -6.11 4.69
CA ALA A 102 14.89 -5.12 3.66
C ALA A 102 13.67 -4.38 3.11
N GLN A 103 12.58 -5.09 2.79
CA GLN A 103 11.36 -4.47 2.27
C GLN A 103 10.66 -3.57 3.29
N LYS A 104 10.65 -3.97 4.57
CA LYS A 104 10.13 -3.13 5.65
C LYS A 104 10.94 -1.85 5.80
N THR A 105 12.26 -1.94 5.76
CA THR A 105 13.13 -0.74 5.82
C THR A 105 12.90 0.16 4.61
N LEU A 106 12.90 -0.40 3.40
CA LEU A 106 12.60 0.35 2.18
C LEU A 106 11.25 1.09 2.26
N ALA A 107 10.19 0.39 2.68
CA ALA A 107 8.87 0.98 2.81
C ALA A 107 8.83 2.11 3.85
N LYS A 108 9.55 1.97 4.97
CA LYS A 108 9.66 3.01 6.00
C LYS A 108 10.37 4.26 5.48
N GLU A 109 11.54 4.08 4.88
CA GLU A 109 12.35 5.18 4.35
C GLU A 109 11.57 5.98 3.30
N VAL A 110 10.97 5.29 2.33
CA VAL A 110 10.24 5.99 1.24
C VAL A 110 8.97 6.66 1.75
N VAL A 111 8.18 6.00 2.60
CA VAL A 111 6.94 6.60 3.11
C VAL A 111 7.21 7.76 4.05
N SER A 112 8.24 7.68 4.92
CA SER A 112 8.64 8.82 5.75
C SER A 112 9.11 9.99 4.89
N MET A 113 9.88 9.72 3.81
CA MET A 113 10.32 10.76 2.89
C MET A 113 9.16 11.46 2.16
N VAL A 114 8.13 10.71 1.75
CA VAL A 114 7.03 11.23 0.90
C VAL A 114 5.87 11.80 1.73
N HIS A 115 5.43 11.09 2.77
CA HIS A 115 4.25 11.43 3.57
C HIS A 115 4.57 11.78 5.04
N GLY A 116 5.85 11.84 5.39
CA GLY A 116 6.32 12.14 6.74
C GLY A 116 6.04 11.02 7.74
N GLU A 117 6.53 11.23 8.96
CA GLU A 117 6.36 10.29 10.08
C GLU A 117 4.89 9.99 10.40
N LYS A 118 4.00 10.98 10.25
CA LYS A 118 2.56 10.77 10.46
C LYS A 118 1.97 9.79 9.46
N GLY A 119 2.30 9.93 8.18
CA GLY A 119 1.87 9.01 7.14
C GLY A 119 2.42 7.60 7.35
N LEU A 120 3.70 7.50 7.75
CA LEU A 120 4.32 6.21 8.08
C LEU A 120 3.60 5.50 9.25
N MET A 121 3.37 6.22 10.37
CA MET A 121 2.67 5.65 11.52
C MET A 121 1.26 5.17 11.15
N GLN A 122 0.53 5.94 10.35
CA GLN A 122 -0.78 5.56 9.84
C GLN A 122 -0.70 4.29 8.96
N ALA A 123 0.25 4.24 8.03
CA ALA A 123 0.45 3.08 7.15
C ALA A 123 0.75 1.80 7.95
N GLU A 124 1.61 1.89 8.98
CA GLU A 124 1.93 0.76 9.85
C GLU A 124 0.73 0.33 10.70
N LYS A 125 -0.06 1.28 11.23
CA LYS A 125 -1.30 0.98 11.98
C LYS A 125 -2.31 0.25 11.12
N VAL A 126 -2.64 0.79 9.94
CA VAL A 126 -3.60 0.18 9.02
C VAL A 126 -3.12 -1.21 8.56
N THR A 127 -1.82 -1.35 8.28
CA THR A 127 -1.21 -2.65 7.94
C THR A 127 -1.39 -3.68 9.06
N ARG A 128 -1.11 -3.29 10.31
CA ARG A 128 -1.26 -4.17 11.49
C ARG A 128 -2.73 -4.52 11.74
N ALA A 129 -3.65 -3.57 11.55
CA ALA A 129 -5.08 -3.79 11.71
C ALA A 129 -5.61 -4.81 10.69
N LEU A 130 -5.27 -4.65 9.41
CA LEU A 130 -5.65 -5.61 8.37
C LEU A 130 -4.97 -6.98 8.52
N PHE A 131 -3.78 -7.05 9.11
CA PHE A 131 -3.14 -8.33 9.37
C PHE A 131 -3.76 -9.07 10.55
N SER A 132 -3.92 -8.39 11.69
CA SER A 132 -4.46 -8.96 12.93
C SER A 132 -5.98 -9.21 12.85
N GLY A 133 -6.70 -8.34 12.15
CA GLY A 133 -8.16 -8.28 12.14
C GLY A 133 -8.76 -7.51 13.31
N SER A 134 -7.95 -6.78 14.11
CA SER A 134 -8.42 -5.84 15.14
C SER A 134 -8.28 -4.41 14.62
N PHE A 135 -9.31 -3.61 14.84
CA PHE A 135 -9.42 -2.24 14.33
C PHE A 135 -9.63 -1.20 15.45
N ASP A 136 -9.53 -1.63 16.72
CA ASP A 136 -9.86 -0.83 17.89
C ASP A 136 -8.93 0.39 18.09
N ASP A 137 -7.69 0.27 17.61
CA ASP A 137 -6.67 1.33 17.70
C ASP A 137 -6.70 2.32 16.52
N LEU A 138 -7.61 2.15 15.56
CA LEU A 138 -7.70 3.00 14.37
C LEU A 138 -8.55 4.23 14.65
N SER A 139 -8.05 5.39 14.23
CA SER A 139 -8.79 6.66 14.22
C SER A 139 -9.77 6.74 13.05
N GLU A 140 -10.70 7.69 13.08
CA GLU A 140 -11.61 7.93 11.94
C GLU A 140 -10.84 8.24 10.64
N ALA A 141 -9.72 8.98 10.74
CA ALA A 141 -8.84 9.25 9.60
C ALA A 141 -8.21 7.96 9.03
N ASP A 142 -7.91 6.96 9.86
CA ASP A 142 -7.39 5.67 9.41
C ASP A 142 -8.48 4.86 8.68
N PHE A 143 -9.75 4.99 9.09
CA PHE A 143 -10.89 4.42 8.35
C PHE A 143 -11.12 5.08 6.99
N LEU A 144 -10.81 6.37 6.84
CA LEU A 144 -10.83 7.03 5.53
C LEU A 144 -9.75 6.46 4.59
N VAL A 145 -8.60 6.05 5.13
CA VAL A 145 -7.60 5.30 4.35
C VAL A 145 -8.14 3.92 3.98
N LEU A 146 -8.77 3.20 4.91
CA LEU A 146 -9.42 1.91 4.60
C LEU A 146 -10.46 2.03 3.47
N LYS A 147 -11.23 3.12 3.47
CA LYS A 147 -12.20 3.42 2.40
C LYS A 147 -11.56 3.56 1.02
N GLN A 148 -10.33 4.07 0.93
CA GLN A 148 -9.63 4.23 -0.34
C GLN A 148 -9.05 2.90 -0.88
N VAL A 149 -8.88 1.89 -0.02
CA VAL A 149 -8.10 0.69 -0.35
C VAL A 149 -8.91 -0.60 -0.33
N LEU A 150 -10.08 -0.59 0.30
CA LEU A 150 -11.02 -1.71 0.33
C LEU A 150 -12.20 -1.43 -0.59
N ASP A 151 -12.86 -2.50 -1.04
CA ASP A 151 -14.19 -2.37 -1.63
C ASP A 151 -15.17 -1.85 -0.58
N VAL A 152 -16.07 -0.96 -1.00
CA VAL A 152 -17.00 -0.24 -0.13
C VAL A 152 -18.44 -0.51 -0.53
N SER A 153 -19.33 -0.66 0.45
CA SER A 153 -20.77 -0.75 0.24
C SER A 153 -21.53 0.00 1.33
N GLU A 154 -22.74 0.45 1.03
CA GLU A 154 -23.65 1.09 1.99
C GLU A 154 -24.82 0.16 2.36
N ILE A 155 -24.77 -1.10 1.92
CA ILE A 155 -25.82 -2.08 2.14
C ILE A 155 -25.74 -2.63 3.57
N THR A 156 -26.85 -2.56 4.31
CA THR A 156 -26.95 -3.01 5.70
C THR A 156 -27.26 -4.50 5.84
N ASP A 157 -27.87 -5.11 4.82
CA ASP A 157 -28.15 -6.55 4.79
C ASP A 157 -26.86 -7.34 4.58
N ILE A 158 -26.54 -8.25 5.50
CA ILE A 158 -25.29 -9.01 5.46
C ILE A 158 -25.09 -9.82 4.16
N MET A 159 -26.15 -10.43 3.61
CA MET A 159 -26.03 -11.26 2.41
C MET A 159 -25.72 -10.42 1.19
N GLU A 160 -26.45 -9.32 1.03
CA GLU A 160 -26.26 -8.41 -0.09
C GLU A 160 -24.95 -7.63 0.01
N ALA A 161 -24.56 -7.22 1.23
CA ALA A 161 -23.27 -6.62 1.51
C ALA A 161 -22.10 -7.53 1.12
N LEU A 162 -22.12 -8.80 1.52
CA LEU A 162 -21.06 -9.75 1.17
C LEU A 162 -20.90 -9.94 -0.34
N ILE A 163 -22.00 -9.89 -1.09
CA ILE A 163 -21.96 -9.99 -2.56
C ILE A 163 -21.43 -8.70 -3.18
N ALA A 164 -21.96 -7.55 -2.75
CA ALA A 164 -21.54 -6.24 -3.25
C ALA A 164 -20.04 -5.99 -3.04
N LEU A 165 -19.49 -6.47 -1.92
CA LEU A 165 -18.07 -6.37 -1.57
C LEU A 165 -17.19 -7.48 -2.21
N GLY A 166 -17.73 -8.34 -3.09
CA GLY A 166 -16.98 -9.44 -3.70
C GLY A 166 -16.49 -10.50 -2.69
N LEU A 167 -17.03 -10.49 -1.47
CA LEU A 167 -16.74 -11.47 -0.43
C LEU A 167 -17.51 -12.78 -0.66
N ALA A 168 -18.58 -12.76 -1.44
CA ALA A 168 -19.26 -13.95 -1.95
C ALA A 168 -19.78 -13.70 -3.38
N ALA A 169 -19.92 -14.74 -4.18
CA ALA A 169 -20.49 -14.70 -5.52
C ALA A 169 -22.02 -14.86 -5.53
N SER A 170 -22.62 -15.37 -4.45
CA SER A 170 -24.08 -15.55 -4.34
C SER A 170 -24.56 -15.59 -2.88
N LYS A 171 -25.87 -15.41 -2.66
CA LYS A 171 -26.48 -15.52 -1.32
C LYS A 171 -26.30 -16.92 -0.73
N ARG A 172 -26.31 -17.97 -1.57
CA ARG A 172 -26.07 -19.34 -1.12
C ARG A 172 -24.66 -19.51 -0.58
N GLU A 173 -23.66 -19.03 -1.30
CA GLU A 173 -22.26 -19.09 -0.90
C GLU A 173 -22.01 -18.23 0.36
N ALA A 174 -22.61 -17.04 0.45
CA ALA A 174 -22.54 -16.19 1.63
C ALA A 174 -23.05 -16.91 2.89
N ARG A 175 -24.20 -17.59 2.80
CA ARG A 175 -24.74 -18.40 3.91
C ARG A 175 -23.78 -19.52 4.32
N GLU A 176 -23.19 -20.21 3.36
CA GLU A 176 -22.21 -21.26 3.62
C GLU A 176 -20.95 -20.72 4.33
N PHE A 177 -20.46 -19.55 3.93
CA PHE A 177 -19.34 -18.91 4.62
C PHE A 177 -19.68 -18.50 6.04
N ILE A 178 -20.89 -18.03 6.31
CA ILE A 178 -21.33 -17.71 7.68
C ILE A 178 -21.45 -18.98 8.53
N SER A 179 -22.10 -20.03 8.01
CA SER A 179 -22.25 -21.30 8.74
C SER A 179 -20.89 -21.92 9.07
N ASN A 180 -19.93 -21.77 8.16
CA ASN A 180 -18.55 -22.24 8.34
C ASN A 180 -17.67 -21.28 9.16
N GLN A 181 -18.24 -20.22 9.76
CA GLN A 181 -17.54 -19.21 10.54
C GLN A 181 -16.38 -18.55 9.78
N ALA A 182 -16.51 -18.44 8.46
CA ALA A 182 -15.51 -17.84 7.58
C ALA A 182 -15.66 -16.32 7.47
N ILE A 183 -16.80 -15.75 7.89
CA ILE A 183 -17.07 -14.31 7.91
C ILE A 183 -16.87 -13.74 9.32
N SER A 184 -16.23 -12.58 9.41
CA SER A 184 -16.15 -11.79 10.64
C SER A 184 -16.44 -10.32 10.38
N MET A 185 -17.04 -9.67 11.38
CA MET A 185 -17.28 -8.23 11.47
C MET A 185 -16.42 -7.67 12.59
N ASN A 186 -15.59 -6.66 12.30
CA ASN A 186 -14.70 -6.01 13.26
C ASN A 186 -13.86 -7.02 14.08
N GLY A 187 -13.44 -8.12 13.44
CA GLY A 187 -12.67 -9.19 14.08
C GLY A 187 -13.51 -10.28 14.77
N VAL A 188 -14.80 -10.06 14.99
CA VAL A 188 -15.72 -11.00 15.64
C VAL A 188 -16.47 -11.85 14.61
N LYS A 189 -16.58 -13.15 14.84
CA LYS A 189 -17.28 -14.07 13.92
C LYS A 189 -18.77 -13.76 13.87
N LEU A 190 -19.31 -13.68 12.65
CA LEU A 190 -20.74 -13.56 12.41
C LEU A 190 -21.34 -14.94 12.19
N THR A 191 -22.48 -15.20 12.83
CA THR A 191 -23.19 -16.49 12.75
C THR A 191 -24.61 -16.36 12.22
N ASP A 192 -25.17 -15.16 12.21
CA ASP A 192 -26.54 -14.90 11.75
C ASP A 192 -26.54 -14.52 10.25
N PRO A 193 -27.12 -15.34 9.36
CA PRO A 193 -27.20 -15.05 7.94
C PRO A 193 -28.22 -13.99 7.55
N GLU A 194 -29.09 -13.55 8.47
CA GLU A 194 -30.11 -12.53 8.21
C GLU A 194 -29.81 -11.24 9.01
N TYR A 195 -28.56 -11.09 9.47
CA TYR A 195 -28.09 -9.96 10.25
C TYR A 195 -28.20 -8.62 9.50
N GLN A 196 -28.63 -7.58 10.20
CA GLN A 196 -28.70 -6.22 9.70
C GLN A 196 -27.70 -5.35 10.46
N PHE A 197 -26.79 -4.71 9.72
CA PHE A 197 -25.80 -3.80 10.31
C PHE A 197 -26.46 -2.54 10.86
N THR A 198 -26.02 -2.12 12.05
CA THR A 198 -26.52 -0.92 12.72
C THR A 198 -25.37 -0.03 13.18
N ALA A 199 -25.67 1.23 13.53
CA ALA A 199 -24.66 2.17 14.03
C ALA A 199 -23.91 1.65 15.28
N LYS A 200 -24.56 0.81 16.10
CA LYS A 200 -23.93 0.20 17.29
C LYS A 200 -22.81 -0.76 16.96
N ASP A 201 -22.81 -1.31 15.75
CA ASP A 201 -21.80 -2.24 15.28
C ASP A 201 -20.61 -1.49 14.66
N ALA A 202 -20.76 -0.19 14.43
CA ALA A 202 -19.83 0.58 13.62
C ALA A 202 -18.82 1.35 14.48
N PHE A 203 -17.57 1.37 14.01
CA PHE A 203 -16.61 2.35 14.47
C PHE A 203 -17.05 3.74 14.03
N TYR A 204 -17.04 4.68 14.98
CA TYR A 204 -17.46 6.07 14.75
C TYR A 204 -18.89 6.17 14.18
N ASP A 205 -19.77 5.25 14.58
CA ASP A 205 -21.17 5.13 14.12
C ASP A 205 -21.32 5.00 12.59
N ARG A 206 -20.23 4.68 11.89
CA ARG A 206 -20.14 4.80 10.42
C ARG A 206 -19.46 3.63 9.73
N PHE A 207 -18.38 3.09 10.28
CA PHE A 207 -17.55 2.12 9.56
C PHE A 207 -17.64 0.71 10.15
N ILE A 208 -17.93 -0.28 9.32
CA ILE A 208 -17.92 -1.70 9.71
C ILE A 208 -16.99 -2.46 8.77
N VAL A 209 -16.04 -3.21 9.33
CA VAL A 209 -15.09 -4.00 8.54
C VAL A 209 -15.56 -5.44 8.45
N LEU A 210 -15.85 -5.91 7.25
CA LEU A 210 -16.12 -7.31 6.97
C LEU A 210 -14.86 -8.00 6.48
N ARG A 211 -14.66 -9.25 6.92
CA ARG A 211 -13.53 -10.09 6.49
C ARG A 211 -14.03 -11.50 6.16
N ARG A 212 -13.60 -12.02 5.01
CA ARG A 212 -13.70 -13.43 4.66
C ARG A 212 -12.35 -14.13 4.80
N GLY A 213 -12.30 -15.19 5.59
CA GLY A 213 -11.10 -16.00 5.81
C GLY A 213 -9.99 -15.17 6.46
N LYS A 214 -8.83 -15.06 5.81
CA LYS A 214 -7.66 -14.37 6.37
C LYS A 214 -7.31 -13.03 5.71
N LYS A 215 -7.63 -12.83 4.43
CA LYS A 215 -7.08 -11.69 3.66
C LYS A 215 -8.11 -10.86 2.89
N LYS A 216 -9.33 -11.37 2.68
CA LYS A 216 -10.34 -10.65 1.90
C LYS A 216 -11.15 -9.77 2.85
N TYR A 217 -11.13 -8.47 2.59
CA TYR A 217 -11.77 -7.46 3.40
C TYR A 217 -12.73 -6.64 2.54
N GLY A 218 -13.76 -6.08 3.18
CA GLY A 218 -14.61 -5.05 2.61
C GLY A 218 -15.09 -4.12 3.73
N LEU A 219 -15.48 -2.91 3.35
CA LEU A 219 -15.90 -1.87 4.29
C LEU A 219 -17.36 -1.50 4.05
N ILE A 220 -18.17 -1.56 5.09
CA ILE A 220 -19.52 -0.98 5.07
C ILE A 220 -19.47 0.43 5.64
N ILE A 221 -20.11 1.36 4.94
CA ILE A 221 -20.32 2.73 5.38
C ILE A 221 -21.80 2.92 5.66
N LEU A 222 -22.14 3.20 6.92
CA LEU A 222 -23.48 3.57 7.31
C LEU A 222 -23.70 5.07 7.06
N ASN A 223 -24.92 5.40 6.64
CA ASN A 223 -25.40 6.77 6.42
C ASN A 223 -26.11 7.32 7.65
#